data_AF-A0AA96MVA9-F1
#
_entry.id   AF-A0AA96MVA9-F1
#
_cell.length_a   1.000
_cell.length_b   1.000
_cell.length_c   1.000
_cell.angle_alpha   90.00
_cell.angle_beta   90.00
_cell.angle_gamma   90.00
#
_symmetry.space_group_name_H-M   'P 1'
#
loop_
_entity.id
_entity.type
_entity.pdbx_description
1 polymer ?
#
loop_
_entity_poly.entity_id
_entity_poly.type
_entity_poly.pdbx_seq_one_letter_code
_entity_poly.pdbx_strand_id
1 'polypeptide(L)' 'MRKFALVIPIMLIVAAAAMWMLKRDYSEIEYQTRVLLSGGAAVFSGVISFFLFKSGEGKN' A
#
# COMPACT_ATOMS: atom_id res chain seq x y z
N MET A 1 -7.37 14.35 -10.49
CA MET A 1 -7.40 13.01 -11.13
C MET A 1 -6.02 12.40 -11.36
N ARG A 2 -4.98 13.16 -11.77
CA ARG A 2 -3.60 12.62 -11.97
C ARG A 2 -2.95 11.98 -10.73
N LYS A 3 -3.30 12.44 -9.51
CA LYS A 3 -2.73 11.95 -8.24
C LYS A 3 -3.09 10.49 -7.94
N PHE A 4 -4.35 10.12 -8.21
CA PHE A 4 -4.84 8.75 -8.00
C PHE A 4 -4.19 7.75 -8.97
N ALA A 5 -3.75 8.22 -10.14
CA ALA A 5 -3.03 7.38 -11.10
C ALA A 5 -1.66 6.92 -10.61
N LEU A 6 -1.05 7.60 -9.63
CA LEU A 6 0.21 7.18 -8.99
C LEU A 6 -0.04 6.43 -7.68
N VAL A 7 -1.05 6.84 -6.91
CA VAL A 7 -1.35 6.24 -5.60
C VAL A 7 -1.87 4.79 -5.76
N ILE A 8 -2.78 4.53 -6.71
CA ILE A 8 -3.38 3.20 -6.89
C ILE A 8 -2.32 2.12 -7.21
N PRO A 9 -1.39 2.31 -8.16
CA PRO A 9 -0.31 1.36 -8.40
C PRO A 9 0.55 1.07 -7.16
N ILE A 10 0.87 2.11 -6.38
CA ILE A 10 1.67 1.96 -5.16
C ILE A 10 0.93 1.10 -4.13
N MET A 11 -0.37 1.34 -3.94
CA MET A 11 -1.20 0.53 -3.04
C MET A 11 -1.22 -0.95 -3.45
N LEU A 12 -1.33 -1.23 -4.76
CA LEU A 12 -1.32 -2.62 -5.27
C LEU A 12 0.03 -3.30 -5.06
N ILE A 13 1.14 -2.60 -5.32
CA ILE A 13 2.50 -3.12 -5.09
C ILE A 13 2.69 -3.45 -3.61
N VAL A 14 2.28 -2.54 -2.71
CA VAL A 14 2.41 -2.76 -1.27
C VAL A 14 1.52 -3.91 -0.80
N ALA A 15 0.28 -4.03 -1.29
CA ALA A 15 -0.60 -5.14 -0.96
C ALA A 15 0.04 -6.49 -1.37
N ALA A 16 0.56 -6.58 -2.59
CA ALA A 16 1.21 -7.79 -3.09
C ALA A 16 2.48 -8.14 -2.29
N ALA A 17 3.31 -7.14 -2.01
CA ALA A 17 4.54 -7.32 -1.24
C ALA A 17 4.24 -7.77 0.20
N ALA A 18 3.29 -7.12 0.88
CA ALA A 18 2.88 -7.48 2.23
C ALA A 18 2.29 -8.90 2.27
N MET A 19 1.45 -9.26 1.30
CA MET A 19 0.86 -10.59 1.21
C MET A 19 1.93 -11.66 0.96
N TRP A 20 2.93 -11.38 0.12
CA TRP A 20 4.05 -12.27 -0.12
C TRP A 20 4.92 -12.45 1.12
N MET A 21 5.26 -11.36 1.81
CA MET A 21 6.04 -11.38 3.05
C MET A 21 5.32 -12.14 4.16
N LEU A 22 4.02 -11.88 4.39
CA LEU A 22 3.24 -12.60 5.40
C LEU A 22 3.08 -14.07 5.04
N LYS A 23 2.94 -14.41 3.75
CA LYS A 23 2.88 -15.82 3.33
C LYS A 23 4.20 -16.55 3.55
N ARG A 24 5.33 -15.89 3.32
CA ARG A 24 6.66 -16.48 3.37
C ARG A 24 7.20 -16.56 4.79
N ASP A 25 7.20 -15.43 5.50
CA ASP A 25 7.90 -15.27 6.77
C ASP A 25 6.96 -15.45 7.98
N TYR A 26 5.63 -15.37 7.77
CA TYR A 26 4.61 -15.48 8.83
C TYR A 26 3.50 -16.47 8.45
N SER A 27 3.91 -17.65 7.97
CA SER A 27 3.01 -18.68 7.43
C SER A 27 2.09 -19.32 8.49
N GLU A 28 2.28 -19.01 9.77
CA GLU A 28 1.43 -19.37 10.90
C GLU A 28 0.18 -18.48 11.05
N ILE A 29 0.21 -17.25 10.52
CA ILE A 29 -0.89 -16.30 10.66
C ILE A 29 -2.06 -16.74 9.78
N GLU A 30 -3.29 -16.75 10.29
CA GLU A 30 -4.47 -17.11 9.48
C GLU A 30 -4.63 -16.20 8.25
N TYR A 31 -5.11 -16.76 7.12
CA TYR A 31 -5.27 -16.05 5.85
C TYR A 31 -6.07 -14.75 6.00
N GLN A 32 -7.16 -14.79 6.78
CA GLN A 32 -8.05 -13.64 6.98
C GLN A 32 -7.30 -12.47 7.65
N THR A 33 -6.47 -12.76 8.64
CA THR A 33 -5.60 -11.79 9.31
C THR A 33 -4.53 -11.24 8.35
N ARG A 34 -3.97 -12.09 7.46
CA ARG A 34 -3.00 -11.62 6.46
C ARG A 34 -3.61 -10.63 5.48
N VAL A 35 -4.85 -10.87 5.04
CA VAL A 35 -5.59 -9.95 4.16
C VAL A 35 -5.87 -8.63 4.87
N LEU A 36 -6.22 -8.67 6.16
CA LEU A 36 -6.44 -7.46 6.94
C LEU A 36 -5.16 -6.62 7.08
N LEU A 37 -4.03 -7.28 7.37
CA LEU A 37 -2.73 -6.64 7.50
C LEU A 37 -2.22 -6.08 6.16
N SER A 38 -2.32 -6.84 5.07
CA SER A 38 -1.93 -6.38 3.74
C SER A 38 -2.83 -5.24 3.25
N GLY A 39 -4.13 -5.31 3.52
CA GLY A 39 -5.08 -4.23 3.27
C GLY A 39 -4.75 -2.96 4.05
N GLY A 40 -4.45 -3.09 5.35
CA GLY A 40 -4.01 -1.98 6.20
C GLY A 40 -2.71 -1.33 5.70
N ALA A 41 -1.72 -2.15 5.33
CA ALA A 41 -0.45 -1.69 4.76
C ALA A 41 -0.65 -0.95 3.43
N ALA A 42 -1.52 -1.45 2.56
CA ALA A 42 -1.85 -0.81 1.28
C ALA A 42 -2.51 0.54 1.49
N VAL A 43 -3.51 0.64 2.37
CA VAL A 43 -4.17 1.91 2.72
C VAL A 43 -3.18 2.90 3.32
N PHE A 44 -2.36 2.46 4.27
CA PHE A 44 -1.35 3.31 4.91
C PHE A 44 -0.34 3.86 3.89
N SER A 45 0.15 3.01 3.00
CA SER A 45 1.02 3.42 1.88
C SER A 45 0.33 4.43 0.95
N GLY A 46 -0.95 4.23 0.65
CA GLY A 46 -1.75 5.16 -0.14
C GLY A 46 -1.85 6.54 0.52
N VAL A 47 -2.04 6.60 1.84
CA VAL A 47 -2.09 7.85 2.61
C VAL A 47 -0.74 8.58 2.58
N ILE A 48 0.36 7.86 2.80
CA ILE A 48 1.71 8.44 2.71
C ILE A 48 1.96 9.00 1.31
N SER A 49 1.66 8.19 0.27
CA SER A 49 1.84 8.59 -1.13
C SER A 49 1.02 9.82 -1.47
N PHE A 50 -0.23 9.89 -1.01
CA PHE A 50 -1.08 11.05 -1.20
C PHE A 50 -0.46 12.32 -0.58
N PHE A 51 0.06 12.24 0.64
CA PHE A 51 0.73 13.37 1.30
C PHE A 51 2.01 13.78 0.57
N LEU A 52 2.82 12.81 0.16
CA LEU A 52 4.09 13.04 -0.53
C LEU A 52 3.86 13.73 -1.88
N PHE A 53 2.94 13.22 -2.69
CA PHE A 53 2.61 13.83 -3.98
C PHE A 53 1.84 15.14 -3.84
N LYS A 54 1.10 15.37 -2.74
CA LYS A 54 0.49 16.67 -2.43
C LYS A 54 1.55 17.77 -2.26
N SER A 55 2.71 17.43 -1.67
CA SER A 55 3.80 18.38 -1.48
C SER A 55 4.61 18.67 -2.75
N GLY A 56 4.41 17.87 -3.81
CA GLY A 56 5.11 18.01 -5.10
C GLY A 56 4.44 18.95 -6.10
N GLU A 57 3.22 19.43 -5.85
CA GLU A 57 2.51 20.41 -6.71
C GLU A 57 2.90 21.88 -6.41
N GLY A 58 4.10 22.08 -5.83
CA GLY A 58 4.67 23.40 -5.52
C GLY A 58 5.62 23.96 -6.59
N LYS A 59 5.53 23.55 -7.86
CA LYS A 59 6.17 24.22 -9.01
C LYS A 59 5.66 23.61 -10.32
N ASN A 60 4.77 24.34 -11.00
CA ASN A 60 4.72 24.60 -12.45
C ASN A 60 3.36 25.22 -12.77
#